data_AF-A0A382Z7J9-F1
#
_entry.id   AF-A0A382Z7J9-F1
#
_cell.length_a   1.000
_cell.length_b   1.000
_cell.length_c   1.000
_cell.angle_alpha   90.00
_cell.angle_beta   90.00
_cell.angle_gamma   90.00
#
_symmetry.space_group_name_H-M   'P 1'
#
loop_
_entity.id
_entity.type
_entity.pdbx_description
1 polymer ?
#
loop_
_entity_poly.entity_id
_entity_poly.type
_entity_poly.pdbx_seq_one_letter_code
_entity_poly.pdbx_strand_id
1 'polypeptide(L)' 'MSKLKASAGAGKLIAGGHSLVPLMKLRLSEPTVLIDIARIPGLTEIGDLDGVIEIGAL' A
#
# COMPACT_ATOMS: atom_id res chain seq x y z
N MET A 1 4.23 1.51 9.88
CA MET A 1 5.59 1.31 9.29
C MET A 1 6.46 0.26 9.99
N SER A 2 6.13 -0.24 11.18
CA SER A 2 6.92 -1.28 11.87
C SER A 2 6.98 -2.61 11.10
N LYS A 3 5.85 -3.09 10.56
CA LYS A 3 5.79 -4.35 9.79
C LYS A 3 6.60 -4.33 8.50
N LEU A 4 6.65 -3.19 7.80
CA LEU A 4 7.47 -3.04 6.59
C LEU A 4 8.96 -3.08 6.93
N LYS A 5 9.40 -2.39 7.99
CA LYS A 5 10.78 -2.48 8.46
C LYS A 5 11.16 -3.89 8.93
N ALA A 6 10.23 -4.59 9.58
CA ALA A 6 10.43 -5.96 10.06
C ALA A 6 10.62 -6.99 8.93
N SER A 7 10.26 -6.65 7.69
CA SER A 7 10.40 -7.56 6.53
C SER A 7 11.82 -7.63 5.96
N ALA A 8 12.80 -6.97 6.58
CA ALA A 8 14.21 -6.93 6.13
C ALA A 8 14.37 -6.54 4.64
N GLY A 9 13.47 -5.68 4.12
CA GLY A 9 13.48 -5.21 2.74
C GLY A 9 12.68 -6.06 1.74
N ALA A 10 12.17 -7.23 2.15
CA ALA A 10 11.39 -8.13 1.28
C ALA A 10 9.87 -7.85 1.28
N GLY A 11 9.40 -6.95 2.15
CA GLY A 11 8.00 -6.62 2.28
C GLY A 11 7.52 -5.64 1.20
N LYS A 12 6.32 -5.91 0.66
CA LYS A 12 5.66 -5.00 -0.28
C LYS A 12 4.28 -4.60 0.23
N LEU A 13 3.97 -3.31 0.11
CA LEU A 13 2.62 -2.80 0.36
C LEU A 13 1.67 -3.26 -0.75
N ILE A 14 0.44 -3.62 -0.39
CA ILE A 14 -0.62 -3.95 -1.34
C ILE A 14 -1.89 -3.15 -1.01
N ALA A 15 -2.42 -2.49 -2.03
CA ALA A 15 -3.71 -1.79 -2.04
C ALA A 15 -4.71 -2.63 -2.87
N GLY A 16 -5.27 -2.08 -3.94
CA GLY A 16 -6.17 -2.81 -4.86
C GLY A 16 -5.53 -3.94 -5.69
N GLY A 17 -4.23 -4.23 -5.51
CA GLY A 17 -3.58 -5.38 -6.15
C GLY A 17 -3.35 -5.30 -7.67
N HIS A 18 -3.89 -4.30 -8.36
CA HIS A 18 -3.84 -4.20 -9.84
C HIS A 18 -2.45 -4.06 -10.45
N SER A 19 -1.43 -3.67 -9.69
CA SER A 19 -0.03 -3.65 -10.16
C SER A 19 0.75 -4.85 -9.65
N LEU A 20 0.71 -5.10 -8.33
CA LEU A 20 1.55 -6.13 -7.71
C LEU A 20 1.10 -7.56 -8.07
N VAL A 21 -0.20 -7.83 -8.14
CA VAL A 21 -0.72 -9.17 -8.45
C VAL A 21 -0.35 -9.59 -9.89
N PRO A 22 -0.50 -8.74 -10.93
CA PRO A 22 0.01 -9.07 -12.26
C PRO A 22 1.51 -9.34 -12.28
N LEU A 23 2.32 -8.53 -11.59
CA LEU A 23 3.77 -8.73 -11.52
C LEU A 23 4.13 -10.07 -10.86
N MET A 24 3.42 -10.48 -9.81
CA MET A 24 3.60 -11.78 -9.16
C MET A 24 3.18 -12.94 -10.08
N LYS A 25 2.07 -12.81 -10.82
CA LYS A 25 1.62 -13.83 -11.79
C LYS A 25 2.65 -14.06 -12.90
N LEU A 26 3.34 -13.00 -13.32
CA LEU A 26 4.42 -13.05 -14.31
C LEU A 26 5.80 -13.38 -13.71
N ARG A 27 5.89 -13.61 -12.40
CA ARG A 27 7.15 -13.83 -11.65
C ARG A 27 8.19 -12.73 -11.83
N LEU A 28 7.73 -11.49 -12.04
CA LEU A 28 8.58 -10.30 -12.11
C LEU A 28 8.80 -9.67 -10.72
N SER A 29 8.03 -10.10 -9.72
CA SER A 29 8.19 -9.71 -8.32
C SER A 29 7.75 -10.86 -7.42
N GLU A 30 8.60 -11.22 -6.45
CA GLU A 30 8.37 -12.35 -5.54
C GLU A 30 8.52 -11.91 -4.06
N PRO A 31 7.67 -10.99 -3.57
CA PRO A 31 7.71 -10.58 -2.16
C PRO A 31 7.33 -11.73 -1.25
N THR A 32 8.08 -11.95 -0.18
CA THR A 32 7.80 -12.98 0.84
C THR A 32 6.82 -12.50 1.90
N VAL A 33 6.61 -11.18 1.99
CA VAL A 33 5.70 -10.55 2.95
C VAL A 33 4.84 -9.51 2.23
N LEU A 34 3.52 -9.66 2.31
CA LEU A 34 2.55 -8.67 1.84
C LEU A 34 1.95 -7.91 3.00
N ILE A 35 1.89 -6.59 2.88
CA ILE A 35 1.31 -5.69 3.88
C ILE A 35 0.12 -4.99 3.24
N ASP A 36 -1.06 -5.49 3.55
CA ASP A 36 -2.34 -4.92 3.14
C ASP A 36 -2.58 -3.59 3.86
N ILE A 37 -2.77 -2.52 3.10
CA ILE A 37 -3.06 -1.17 3.60
C ILE A 37 -4.51 -0.76 3.40
N ALA A 38 -5.35 -1.59 2.77
CA ALA A 38 -6.73 -1.26 2.37
C ALA A 38 -7.65 -0.89 3.54
N ARG A 39 -7.26 -1.22 4.77
CA ARG A 39 -8.07 -1.02 5.99
C ARG A 39 -7.50 0.02 6.95
N ILE A 40 -6.54 0.84 6.51
CA ILE A 40 -5.98 1.90 7.35
C ILE A 40 -6.92 3.11 7.31
N PRO A 41 -7.51 3.51 8.46
CA PRO A 41 -8.34 4.72 8.54
C PRO A 41 -7.57 5.96 8.09
N GLY A 42 -8.26 6.94 7.49
CA GLY A 42 -7.64 8.13 6.94
C GLY A 42 -6.98 7.97 5.56
N LEU A 43 -6.78 6.74 5.05
CA LEU A 43 -6.23 6.55 3.71
C LEU A 43 -7.28 6.63 2.59
N THR A 44 -8.57 6.54 2.90
CA THR A 44 -9.67 6.64 1.92
C THR A 44 -10.46 7.94 2.05
N GLU A 45 -10.03 8.82 2.94
CA GLU A 45 -10.74 10.05 3.27
C GLU A 45 -10.33 11.17 2.32
N ILE A 46 -11.26 12.10 2.09
CA ILE A 46 -11.02 13.33 1.35
C ILE A 46 -11.35 14.48 2.29
N GLY A 47 -10.43 15.42 2.41
CA GLY A 47 -10.53 16.55 3.33
C GLY A 47 -10.21 17.88 2.65
N ASP A 48 -10.54 18.96 3.35
CA ASP A 48 -10.09 20.32 3.05
C ASP A 48 -9.44 20.87 4.32
N LEU A 49 -8.18 21.30 4.20
CA LEU A 49 -7.44 21.97 5.25
C LEU A 49 -6.97 23.33 4.73
N ASP A 50 -7.59 24.40 5.25
CA ASP A 50 -7.27 25.79 4.90
C ASP A 50 -7.28 26.07 3.38
N GLY A 51 -8.21 25.44 2.65
CA GLY A 51 -8.35 25.56 1.20
C GLY A 51 -7.44 24.61 0.40
N VAL A 52 -6.74 23.70 1.07
CA VAL A 52 -5.96 22.62 0.44
C VAL A 52 -6.75 21.33 0.49
N ILE A 53 -6.97 20.72 -0.67
CA ILE A 53 -7.62 19.42 -0.76
C ILE A 53 -6.63 18.32 -0.38
N GLU A 54 -6.97 17.56 0.64
CA GLU A 54 -6.27 16.34 1.05
C GLU A 54 -6.98 15.13 0.44
N ILE A 55 -6.23 14.27 -0.21
CA ILE A 55 -6.73 13.03 -0.82
C ILE A 55 -5.97 11.87 -0.20
N GLY A 56 -6.70 10.97 0.44
CA GLY A 56 -6.18 9.72 0.95
C GLY A 56 -5.48 8.89 -0.14
N ALA A 57 -4.48 8.11 0.26
CA ALA A 57 -3.67 7.32 -0.68
C ALA A 57 -4.39 6.11 -1.31
N LEU A 58 -5.65 5.84 -0.94
CA LEU A 58 -6.45 4.67 -1.33
C LEU A 58 -7.83 5.04 -1.87
#